data_AF-A0A2N2IRG5-F1
#
_entry.id   AF-A0A2N2IRG5-F1
#
_cell.length_a   1.000
_cell.length_b   1.000
_cell.length_c   1.000
_cell.angle_alpha   90.00
_cell.angle_beta   90.00
_cell.angle_gamma   90.00
#
_symmetry.space_group_name_H-M   'P 1'
#
loop_
_entity.id
_entity.type
_entity.pdbx_description
1 polymer ?
#
loop_
_entity_poly.entity_id
_entity_poly.type
_entity_poly.pdbx_seq_one_letter_code
_entity_poly.pdbx_strand_id
1 'polypeptide(L)' 'MAKPNYSFEKRQRDLAKKKKKEEKEAEKRLRKAGTGEPGAAEPEGAPDSAPQPIDGETA' A
#
# COMPACT_ATOMS: atom_id res chain seq x y z
N MET A 1 18.84 3.16 24.99
CA MET A 1 18.30 3.41 23.64
C MET A 1 16.82 3.75 23.76
N ALA A 2 16.36 4.81 23.10
CA ALA A 2 14.92 5.06 23.00
C ALA A 2 14.25 3.84 22.37
N LYS A 3 13.08 3.43 22.90
CA LYS A 3 12.30 2.33 22.32
C LYS A 3 12.08 2.64 20.83
N PRO A 4 12.53 1.79 19.89
CA PRO A 4 12.30 2.04 18.48
C PRO A 4 10.79 2.05 18.25
N ASN A 5 10.26 3.15 17.73
CA ASN A 5 8.83 3.31 17.47
C ASN A 5 8.49 2.62 16.14
N TYR A 6 8.52 1.29 16.16
CA TYR A 6 8.25 0.44 15.00
C TYR A 6 6.86 0.68 14.39
N SER A 7 5.88 1.10 15.19
CA SER A 7 4.53 1.43 14.71
C SER A 7 4.53 2.65 13.78
N PHE A 8 5.29 3.69 14.11
CA PHE A 8 5.43 4.86 13.25
C PHE A 8 6.23 4.54 11.99
N GLU A 9 7.33 3.81 12.14
CA GLU A 9 8.19 3.41 11.01
C GLU A 9 7.43 2.51 10.02
N LYS A 10 6.61 1.59 10.52
CA LYS A 10 5.70 0.77 9.71
C LYS A 10 4.71 1.64 8.96
N ARG A 11 4.03 2.58 9.63
CA ARG A 11 3.07 3.49 8.99
C ARG A 11 3.71 4.38 7.92
N GLN A 12 4.95 4.84 8.14
CA GLN A 12 5.71 5.60 7.13
C GLN A 12 6.03 4.75 5.90
N ARG A 13 6.47 3.50 6.08
CA ARG A 13 6.72 2.58 4.95
C ARG A 13 5.44 2.27 4.17
N ASP A 14 4.32 2.04 4.86
CA ASP A 14 3.01 1.85 4.24
C ASP A 14 2.56 3.09 3.45
N LEU A 15 2.68 4.28 4.04
CA LEU A 15 2.33 5.54 3.36
C LEU A 15 3.21 5.77 2.13
N ALA A 16 4.51 5.48 2.20
CA ALA A 16 5.43 5.61 1.06
C ALA A 16 5.07 4.63 -0.08
N LYS A 17 4.77 3.37 0.26
CA LYS A 17 4.32 2.35 -0.71
C LYS A 17 3.00 2.76 -1.36
N LYS A 18 2.03 3.21 -0.56
CA LYS A 18 0.71 3.64 -1.04
C LYS A 18 0.81 4.84 -1.97
N LYS A 19 1.54 5.90 -1.60
CA LYS A 19 1.75 7.07 -2.47
C LYS A 19 2.38 6.70 -3.81
N LYS A 20 3.42 5.85 -3.79
CA LYS A 20 4.09 5.39 -5.01
C LYS A 20 3.18 4.54 -5.89
N LYS A 21 2.28 3.75 -5.31
CA LYS A 21 1.27 2.97 -6.04
C LYS A 21 0.22 3.89 -6.67
N GLU A 22 -0.34 4.81 -5.89
CA GLU A 22 -1.36 5.76 -6.35
C GLU A 22 -0.83 6.70 -7.44
N GLU A 23 0.40 7.19 -7.33
CA GLU A 23 1.03 8.03 -8.36
C GLU A 23 1.21 7.28 -9.69
N LYS A 24 1.69 6.03 -9.63
CA LYS A 24 1.80 5.17 -10.81
C LYS A 24 0.44 4.86 -11.43
N GLU A 25 -0.57 4.60 -10.61
CA GLU A 25 -1.94 4.36 -11.09
C GLU A 25 -2.54 5.63 -11.73
N ALA A 26 -2.32 6.80 -11.13
CA ALA A 26 -2.76 8.07 -11.69
C ALA A 26 -2.08 8.35 -13.04
N GLU A 27 -0.76 8.19 -13.14
CA GLU A 27 -0.01 8.36 -14.38
C GLU A 27 -0.49 7.38 -15.47
N LYS A 28 -0.69 6.11 -15.11
CA LYS A 28 -1.27 5.11 -16.02
C LYS A 28 -2.67 5.50 -16.48
N ARG A 29 -3.54 6.00 -15.60
CA ARG A 29 -4.89 6.47 -15.95
C ARG A 29 -4.83 7.67 -16.89
N LEU A 30 -3.96 8.63 -16.63
CA LEU A 30 -3.71 9.81 -17.48
C LEU A 30 -3.23 9.39 -18.87
N ARG A 31 -2.25 8.48 -18.97
CA ARG A 31 -1.80 7.94 -20.26
C ARG A 31 -2.88 7.14 -20.98
N LYS A 32 -3.65 6.31 -20.25
CA LYS A 32 -4.76 5.53 -20.81
C LYS A 32 -5.85 6.42 -21.39
N ALA A 33 -6.17 7.52 -20.73
CA ALA A 33 -7.15 8.50 -21.19
C ALA A 33 -6.71 9.22 -22.48
N GLY A 34 -5.40 9.36 -22.73
CA GLY A 34 -4.86 9.99 -23.93
C GLY A 34 -4.53 9.04 -25.09
N THR A 35 -4.30 7.75 -24.83
CA THR A 35 -3.77 6.80 -25.85
C THR A 35 -4.66 5.59 -26.11
N GLY A 36 -5.77 5.38 -25.39
CA GLY A 36 -6.76 4.37 -25.76
C GLY A 36 -6.31 2.90 -25.69
N GLU A 37 -5.09 2.58 -25.24
CA GLU A 37 -4.57 1.22 -25.25
C GLU A 37 -4.77 0.48 -23.91
N PRO A 38 -5.60 -0.58 -23.84
CA PRO A 38 -5.87 -1.32 -22.62
C PRO A 38 -4.88 -2.45 -22.41
N GLY A 39 -3.68 -2.14 -21.91
CA GLY A 39 -2.63 -3.18 -21.84
C GLY A 39 -1.81 -3.33 -20.55
N ALA A 40 -1.80 -2.38 -19.61
CA ALA A 40 -0.76 -2.42 -18.56
C ALA A 40 -1.20 -2.00 -17.15
N ALA A 41 -2.29 -2.57 -16.65
CA ALA A 41 -2.52 -2.74 -15.22
C ALA A 41 -2.65 -4.25 -15.02
N GLU A 42 -1.61 -4.96 -14.59
CA GLU A 42 -1.43 -5.25 -13.17
C GLU A 42 -0.07 -5.99 -12.95
N PRO A 43 0.50 -5.93 -11.75
CA PRO A 43 0.37 -7.15 -10.94
C PRO A 43 -0.62 -6.91 -9.80
N GLU A 44 -1.69 -7.71 -9.84
CA GLU A 44 -2.50 -8.10 -8.71
C GLU A 44 -1.57 -8.62 -7.60
N GLY A 45 -2.03 -8.47 -6.36
CA GLY A 45 -1.54 -9.32 -5.29
C GLY A 45 -0.40 -8.74 -4.46
N ALA A 46 -0.77 -7.91 -3.48
CA ALA A 46 -0.21 -8.07 -2.16
C ALA A 46 -1.31 -7.78 -1.13
N PRO A 47 -2.09 -8.80 -0.72
CA PRO A 47 -2.77 -8.74 0.56
C PRO A 47 -1.72 -8.93 1.66
N ASP A 48 -0.89 -7.92 1.90
CA ASP A 48 0.06 -7.97 3.01
C ASP A 48 -0.67 -7.58 4.30
N SER A 49 -1.36 -8.58 4.84
CA SER A 49 -1.68 -8.79 6.24
C SER A 49 -1.88 -7.53 7.09
N ALA A 50 -3.14 -7.13 7.20
CA ALA A 50 -3.63 -6.65 8.48
C ALA A 50 -3.44 -7.79 9.49
N PRO A 51 -2.62 -7.66 10.55
CA PRO A 51 -2.81 -8.51 11.70
C PRO A 51 -4.17 -8.10 12.27
N GLN A 52 -5.15 -9.00 12.17
CA GLN A 52 -6.42 -8.85 12.85
C GLN A 52 -6.14 -8.66 14.36
N PRO A 53 -6.85 -7.77 15.07
CA PRO A 53 -6.77 -7.74 16.52
C PRO A 53 -7.27 -9.11 17.01
N ILE A 54 -6.40 -9.83 17.72
CA ILE A 54 -6.86 -10.95 18.53
C ILE A 54 -7.60 -10.37 19.73
N ASP A 55 -8.90 -10.11 19.56
CA ASP A 55 -9.83 -10.03 20.67
C ASP A 55 -9.90 -11.43 21.30
N GLY A 56 -9.13 -11.67 22.37
CA GLY A 56 -9.19 -12.93 23.09
C GLY A 56 -8.21 -13.04 24.26
N GLU A 57 -8.79 -13.29 25.44
CA GLU A 57 -8.16 -13.80 26.67
C GLU A 57 -7.67 -12.75 27.69
N THR A 58 -8.66 -12.23 28.40
CA THR A 58 -8.62 -12.07 29.86
C THR A 58 -8.08 -13.34 30.55
N ALA A 59 -6.97 -13.22 31.29
CA ALA A 59 -6.66 -14.06 32.46
C ALA A 59 -5.65 -13.35 33.37
#